data_AF-A0A436W339-F1
#
_entry.id   AF-A0A436W339-F1
#
_cell.length_a   1.000
_cell.length_b   1.000
_cell.length_c   1.000
_cell.angle_alpha   90.00
_cell.angle_beta   90.00
_cell.angle_gamma   90.00
#
_symmetry.space_group_name_H-M   'P 1'
#
loop_
_entity.id
_entity.type
_entity.pdbx_description
1 polymer ?
#
loop_
_entity_poly.entity_id
_entity_poly.type
_entity_poly.pdbx_seq_one_letter_code
_entity_poly.pdbx_strand_id
1 'polypeptide(L)' 'MLTGRTLSTRTASLLFTLWLVSVLVFLAGQVLPGDVGRVMLGPFADAQAVAALNRQLGADQPVLVQYLHWFSRALTG' A
#
# COMPACT_ATOMS: atom_id res chain seq x y z
N MET A 1 -23.18 16.20 -31.00
CA MET A 1 -22.05 16.55 -30.09
C MET A 1 -22.35 16.18 -28.63
N LEU A 2 -22.81 14.95 -28.32
CA LEU A 2 -23.29 14.61 -26.96
C LEU A 2 -22.60 13.40 -26.30
N THR A 3 -21.65 12.73 -26.97
CA THR A 3 -21.12 11.44 -26.50
C THR A 3 -19.75 11.51 -25.81
N GLY A 4 -19.20 12.72 -25.57
CA GLY A 4 -17.93 12.87 -24.85
C GLY A 4 -18.07 12.85 -23.32
N ARG A 5 -19.23 13.26 -22.81
CA ARG A 5 -19.43 13.56 -21.37
C ARG A 5 -19.76 12.32 -20.52
N THR A 6 -20.38 11.30 -21.12
CA THR A 6 -20.78 10.06 -20.43
C THR A 6 -19.69 8.98 -20.39
N LEU A 7 -18.69 9.08 -21.27
CA LEU A 7 -17.51 8.22 -21.21
C LEU A 7 -16.63 8.59 -20.01
N SER A 8 -16.43 9.89 -19.80
CA SER A 8 -15.62 10.40 -18.67
C SER A 8 -16.21 10.01 -17.31
N THR A 9 -17.55 10.03 -17.16
CA THR A 9 -18.17 9.64 -15.88
C THR A 9 -18.08 8.15 -15.61
N ARG A 10 -18.26 7.29 -16.62
CA ARG A 10 -18.14 5.84 -16.45
C ARG A 10 -16.70 5.41 -16.16
N THR A 11 -15.73 5.98 -16.87
CA THR A 11 -14.31 5.72 -16.62
C THR A 11 -13.88 6.25 -15.24
N ALA A 12 -14.39 7.41 -14.82
CA ALA A 12 -14.15 7.94 -13.47
C ALA A 12 -14.74 7.02 -12.38
N SER A 13 -15.95 6.49 -12.56
CA SER A 13 -16.54 5.52 -11.63
C SER A 13 -15.72 4.23 -11.53
N LEU A 14 -15.23 3.72 -12.66
CA LEU A 14 -14.38 2.52 -12.70
C LEU A 14 -13.05 2.77 -11.99
N LEU A 15 -12.36 3.86 -12.31
CA LEU A 15 -11.10 4.24 -11.68
C LEU A 15 -11.27 4.47 -10.17
N PHE A 16 -12.35 5.12 -9.76
CA PHE A 16 -12.67 5.34 -8.35
C PHE A 16 -12.89 4.02 -7.62
N THR A 17 -13.61 3.08 -8.24
CA THR A 17 -13.84 1.76 -7.64
C THR A 17 -12.55 0.96 -7.52
N LEU A 18 -11.71 0.97 -8.57
CA LEU A 18 -10.37 0.37 -8.55
C LEU A 18 -9.48 0.98 -7.46
N TRP A 19 -9.48 2.30 -7.35
CA TRP A 19 -8.75 3.02 -6.32
C TRP A 19 -9.26 2.65 -4.92
N LEU A 20 -10.57 2.61 -4.72
CA LEU A 20 -11.19 2.21 -3.44
C LEU A 20 -10.80 0.78 -3.06
N VAL A 21 -10.89 -0.16 -4.00
CA VAL A 21 -10.48 -1.56 -3.77
C VAL A 21 -8.98 -1.64 -3.48
N SER A 22 -8.13 -0.90 -4.19
CA SER A 22 -6.69 -0.82 -3.93
C SER A 22 -6.40 -0.32 -2.51
N VAL A 23 -7.08 0.73 -2.06
CA VAL A 23 -6.95 1.25 -0.69
C VAL A 23 -7.43 0.22 0.33
N LEU A 24 -8.54 -0.47 0.08
CA LEU A 24 -9.05 -1.53 0.97
C LEU A 24 -8.07 -2.71 1.08
N VAL A 25 -7.50 -3.17 -0.02
CA VAL A 25 -6.48 -4.24 -0.02
C VAL A 25 -5.24 -3.80 0.75
N PHE A 26 -4.77 -2.57 0.53
CA PHE A 26 -3.64 -2.00 1.26
C PHE A 26 -3.91 -1.89 2.76
N LEU A 27 -5.09 -1.39 3.15
CA LEU A 27 -5.51 -1.32 4.55
C LEU A 27 -5.65 -2.71 5.17
N ALA A 28 -6.21 -3.68 4.45
CA ALA A 28 -6.28 -5.07 4.91
C ALA A 28 -4.88 -5.67 5.15
N GLY A 29 -3.90 -5.33 4.31
CA GLY A 29 -2.50 -5.70 4.50
C GLY A 29 -1.83 -4.99 5.68
N GLN A 30 -2.15 -3.71 5.91
CA GLN A 30 -1.65 -2.95 7.06
C GLN A 30 -2.29 -3.34 8.40
N VAL A 31 -3.49 -3.95 8.35
CA VAL A 31 -4.14 -4.49 9.54
C VAL A 31 -3.37 -5.68 10.13
N LEU A 32 -2.41 -6.28 9.41
CA LEU A 32 -1.41 -7.15 10.04
C LEU A 32 -0.56 -6.29 11.01
N PRO A 33 -0.82 -6.35 12.31
CA PRO A 33 -0.20 -5.47 13.29
C PRO A 33 1.13 -6.12 13.65
N GLY A 34 2.10 -5.95 12.77
CA GLY A 34 3.40 -6.56 12.93
C GLY A 34 4.40 -5.65 12.28
N ASP A 35 5.15 -4.95 13.12
CA ASP A 35 6.37 -4.28 12.73
C ASP A 35 7.13 -5.20 11.77
N VAL A 36 7.32 -4.81 10.50
CA VAL A 36 7.69 -5.75 9.42
C VAL A 36 8.98 -6.49 9.79
N GLY A 37 9.91 -5.77 10.41
CA GLY A 37 11.14 -6.34 10.93
C GLY A 37 10.93 -7.36 12.06
N ARG A 38 9.89 -7.21 12.88
CA ARG A 38 9.52 -8.16 13.95
C ARG A 38 8.76 -9.39 13.41
N VAL A 39 8.06 -9.25 12.29
CA VAL A 39 7.50 -10.40 11.55
C VAL A 39 8.61 -11.21 10.89
N MET A 40 9.61 -10.54 10.30
CA MET A 40 10.71 -11.21 9.61
C MET A 40 11.78 -11.78 10.55
N LEU A 41 12.19 -11.05 11.58
CA LEU A 41 13.22 -11.47 12.54
C LEU A 41 12.64 -12.29 13.70
N GLY A 42 11.33 -12.30 13.85
CA GLY A 42 10.61 -12.97 14.93
C GLY A 42 10.35 -12.08 16.15
N PRO A 43 9.41 -12.49 17.01
CA PRO A 43 8.93 -11.69 18.14
C PRO A 43 9.98 -11.43 19.24
N PHE A 44 11.07 -12.20 19.25
CA PHE A 44 12.17 -12.08 20.23
C PHE A 44 13.42 -11.37 19.67
N ALA A 45 13.36 -10.84 18.45
CA ALA A 45 14.48 -10.13 17.84
C ALA A 45 14.78 -8.81 18.58
N ASP A 46 16.07 -8.46 18.63
CA ASP A 46 16.54 -7.19 19.20
C ASP A 46 15.83 -6.00 18.53
N ALA A 47 15.33 -5.06 19.34
CA ALA A 47 14.63 -3.88 18.86
C ALA A 47 15.49 -3.02 17.90
N GLN A 48 16.81 -2.98 18.09
CA GLN A 48 17.72 -2.30 17.17
C GLN A 48 17.81 -3.01 15.82
N ALA A 49 17.83 -4.35 15.81
CA ALA A 49 17.83 -5.13 14.58
C ALA A 49 16.52 -4.96 13.81
N VAL A 50 15.38 -4.96 14.52
CA VAL A 50 14.05 -4.67 13.95
C VAL A 50 14.02 -3.26 13.34
N ALA A 51 14.47 -2.23 14.06
CA ALA A 51 14.48 -0.85 13.55
C ALA A 51 15.45 -0.66 12.36
N ALA A 52 16.59 -1.35 12.35
CA ALA A 52 17.50 -1.35 11.21
C ALA A 52 16.87 -2.00 9.99
N LEU A 53 16.18 -3.13 10.17
CA LEU A 53 15.50 -3.84 9.09
C LEU A 53 14.29 -3.05 8.57
N ASN A 54 13.50 -2.43 9.45
CA ASN A 54 12.38 -1.56 9.05
C ASN A 54 12.83 -0.39 8.18
N ARG A 55 13.96 0.24 8.53
CA ARG A 55 14.55 1.31 7.72
C ARG A 55 15.00 0.80 6.36
N GLN A 56 15.60 -0.38 6.29
CA GLN A 56 15.99 -1.00 5.01
C GLN A 56 14.78 -1.39 4.15
N LEU A 57 13.70 -1.87 4.77
CA LEU A 57 12.46 -2.26 4.09
C LEU A 57 11.55 -1.06 3.76
N GLY A 58 11.83 0.12 4.30
CA GLY A 58 10.97 1.30 4.18
C GLY A 58 9.68 1.23 5.01
N ALA A 59 9.59 0.29 5.95
CA ALA A 59 8.44 0.13 6.85
C ALA A 59 8.31 1.30 7.86
N ASP A 60 9.39 2.07 8.06
CA ASP A 60 9.41 3.29 8.88
C ASP A 60 8.87 4.54 8.15
N GLN A 61 8.59 4.42 6.84
CA GLN A 61 8.15 5.56 6.03
C GLN A 61 6.67 5.91 6.28
N PRO A 62 6.25 7.16 6.00
CA PRO A 62 4.85 7.55 6.12
C PRO A 62 3.94 6.59 5.32
N VAL A 63 2.77 6.28 5.87
CA VAL A 63 1.77 5.37 5.27
C VAL A 63 1.49 5.69 3.80
N LEU A 64 1.49 6.98 3.44
CA LEU A 64 1.27 7.43 2.07
C LEU A 64 2.40 6.97 1.11
N VAL A 65 3.64 6.99 1.57
CA VAL A 65 4.79 6.53 0.78
C VAL A 65 4.77 5.01 0.64
N GLN A 66 4.42 4.29 1.70
CA GLN A 66 4.24 2.83 1.66
C GLN A 66 3.14 2.44 0.66
N TYR A 67 2.02 3.17 0.64
CA TYR A 67 0.94 2.97 -0.34
C TYR A 67 1.42 3.19 -1.77
N LEU A 68 2.12 4.31 -2.04
CA LEU A 68 2.63 4.61 -3.39
C LEU A 68 3.64 3.56 -3.87
N HIS A 69 4.54 3.10 -2.98
CA HIS A 69 5.49 2.04 -3.30
C HIS A 69 4.78 0.71 -3.60
N TRP A 70 3.81 0.32 -2.76
CA TRP A 70 3.01 -0.88 -2.98
C TRP A 70 2.21 -0.80 -4.29
N PHE A 71 1.56 0.34 -4.54
CA PHE A 71 0.77 0.58 -5.74
C PHE A 71 1.64 0.58 -7.00
N SER A 72 2.82 1.21 -6.96
CA SER A 72 3.78 1.16 -8.08
C SER A 72 4.22 -0.27 -8.37
N ARG A 73 4.50 -1.08 -7.34
CA ARG A 73 4.87 -2.50 -7.54
C ARG A 73 3.71 -3.30 -8.10
N ALA A 74 2.49 -3.09 -7.59
CA ALA A 74 1.28 -3.73 -8.10
C ALA A 74 0.99 -3.37 -9.58
N LEU A 75 1.33 -2.16 -10.01
CA LEU A 75 1.24 -1.74 -11.41
C LEU A 75 2.38 -2.27 -12.30
N THR A 76 3.57 -2.48 -11.72
CA THR A 76 4.76 -2.87 -12.48
C THR A 76 4.90 -4.39 -12.60
N GLY A 77 4.26 -5.17 -11.71
CA GLY A 77 4.28 -6.63 -11.71
C GLY A 77 5.59 -7.19 -11.14
#